data_AF-A6N0Q8-F1
#
_entry.id   AF-A6N0Q8-F1
#
_cell.length_a   1.000
_cell.length_b   1.000
_cell.length_c   1.000
_cell.angle_alpha   90.00
_cell.angle_beta   90.00
_cell.angle_gamma   90.00
#
_symmetry.space_group_name_H-M   'P 1'
#
loop_
_entity.id
_entity.type
_entity.pdbx_description
1 polymer ?
#
loop_
_entity_poly.entity_id
_entity_poly.type
_entity_poly.pdbx_seq_one_letter_code
_entity_poly.pdbx_strand_id
1 'polypeptide(L)' 'MAAPDVEYRCFVGGLAWATDDRSLEAAFSTYGEILE' A
#
# COMPACT_ATOMS: atom_id res chain seq x y z
N MET A 1 24.63 11.28 4.39
CA MET A 1 23.62 10.26 4.75
C MET A 1 22.95 9.85 3.46
N ALA A 2 23.22 8.65 2.95
CA ALA A 2 22.36 8.09 1.91
C ALA A 2 21.00 7.87 2.58
N ALA A 3 19.94 8.48 2.07
CA ALA A 3 18.61 8.06 2.45
C ALA A 3 18.53 6.54 2.21
N PRO A 4 17.99 5.73 3.13
CA PRO A 4 17.66 4.37 2.77
C PRO A 4 16.85 4.45 1.47
N ASP A 5 17.14 3.56 0.53
CA ASP A 5 16.30 3.36 -0.65
C ASP A 5 14.84 3.42 -0.16
N VAL A 6 14.09 4.45 -0.59
CA VAL A 6 12.79 4.73 0.00
C VAL A 6 11.88 3.61 -0.43
N GLU A 7 11.72 2.62 0.44
CA GLU A 7 10.88 1.49 0.16
C GLU A 7 9.43 1.90 0.40
N TYR A 8 8.67 2.05 -0.69
CA TYR A 8 7.25 2.41 -0.67
C TYR A 8 6.36 1.23 -0.27
N ARG A 9 6.73 0.52 0.81
CA ARG A 9 6.01 -0.64 1.33
C ARG A 9 5.51 -0.39 2.74
N CYS A 10 4.26 -0.74 2.99
CA CYS A 10 3.66 -0.71 4.31
C CYS A 10 2.90 -2.01 4.59
N PHE A 11 2.88 -2.42 5.85
CA PHE A 11 2.05 -3.54 6.28
C PHE A 11 0.66 -3.04 6.65
N VAL A 12 -0.36 -3.62 6.04
CA VAL A 12 -1.76 -3.31 6.33
C VAL A 12 -2.41 -4.50 7.03
N GLY A 13 -2.65 -4.37 8.33
CA GLY A 13 -3.26 -5.38 9.17
C GLY A 13 -4.70 -5.05 9.59
N GLY A 14 -5.42 -6.04 10.10
CA GLY A 14 -6.80 -5.84 10.60
C GLY A 14 -7.84 -5.67 9.50
N LEU A 15 -7.51 -6.09 8.28
CA LEU A 15 -8.43 -6.08 7.14
C LEU A 15 -9.58 -7.06 7.38
N ALA A 16 -10.76 -6.72 6.85
CA ALA A 16 -11.91 -7.62 6.89
C ALA A 16 -11.62 -8.87 6.05
N TRP A 17 -12.28 -9.99 6.35
CA TRP A 17 -12.14 -11.23 5.56
C TRP A 17 -12.47 -11.03 4.07
N ALA A 18 -13.39 -10.11 3.77
CA ALA A 18 -13.80 -9.79 2.40
C ALA A 18 -12.91 -8.75 1.71
N THR A 19 -11.82 -8.28 2.35
CA THR A 19 -10.90 -7.34 1.73
C THR A 19 -10.03 -8.06 0.70
N ASP A 20 -10.03 -7.53 -0.51
CA ASP A 20 -9.28 -7.99 -1.67
C ASP A 20 -8.33 -6.90 -2.20
N ASP A 21 -7.46 -7.29 -3.13
CA ASP A 21 -6.43 -6.43 -3.72
C ASP A 21 -7.01 -5.16 -4.36
N ARG A 22 -8.18 -5.24 -5.02
CA ARG A 22 -8.79 -4.07 -5.67
C ARG A 22 -9.28 -3.05 -4.64
N SER A 23 -9.81 -3.55 -3.52
CA SER A 23 -10.24 -2.71 -2.41
C SER A 23 -9.06 -1.95 -1.80
N LEU A 24 -7.89 -2.58 -1.69
CA LEU A 24 -6.66 -1.94 -1.24
C LEU A 24 -6.15 -0.95 -2.29
N GLU A 25 -6.04 -1.35 -3.55
CA GLU A 25 -5.57 -0.48 -4.65
C GLU A 25 -6.42 0.79 -4.75
N ALA A 26 -7.75 0.67 -4.71
CA ALA A 26 -8.66 1.81 -4.73
C ALA A 26 -8.49 2.73 -3.51
N ALA A 27 -8.27 2.16 -2.32
CA ALA A 27 -8.06 2.95 -1.09
C ALA A 27 -6.73 3.71 -1.12
N PHE A 28 -5.66 3.09 -1.62
CA PHE A 28 -4.33 3.69 -1.63
C PHE A 28 -4.07 4.58 -2.86
N SER A 29 -4.82 4.42 -3.96
CA SER A 29 -4.67 5.20 -5.20
C SER A 29 -4.86 6.71 -5.00
N THR A 30 -5.56 7.14 -3.95
CA THR A 30 -5.68 8.57 -3.59
C THR A 30 -4.35 9.17 -3.12
N TYR A 31 -3.44 8.36 -2.59
CA TYR A 31 -2.16 8.81 -2.02
C TYR A 31 -1.01 8.77 -3.02
N GLY A 32 -1.20 8.13 -4.18
CA GLY A 32 -0.19 8.01 -5.22
C GLY A 32 -0.44 6.84 -6.16
N GLU A 33 0.53 6.61 -7.04
CA GLU A 33 0.57 5.42 -7.88
C GLU A 33 0.93 4.19 -7.03
N ILE A 34 0.19 3.09 -7.23
CA ILE A 34 0.47 1.81 -6.58
C ILE A 34 1.52 1.08 -7.41
N LEU A 35 2.61 0.72 -6.75
CA LEU A 35 3.70 -0.06 -7.33
C LEU A 35 3.45 -1.56 -7.06
N GLU A 36 3.94 -2.42 -7.96
CA GLU A 36 3.84 -3.89 -7.86
C GLU A 36 4.80 -4.53 -6.85
#